data_AF-A0A8C9AXD5-F1
#
_entry.id   AF-A0A8C9AXD5-F1
#
_cell.length_a   1.000
_cell.length_b   1.000
_cell.length_c   1.000
_cell.angle_alpha   90.00
_cell.angle_beta   90.00
_cell.angle_gamma   90.00
#
_symmetry.space_group_name_H-M   'P 1'
#
loop_
_entity.id
_entity.type
_entity.pdbx_description
1 polymer ?
#
loop_
_entity_poly.entity_id
_entity_poly.type
_entity_poly.pdbx_seq_one_letter_code
_entity_poly.pdbx_strand_id
1 'polypeptide(L)'
;MHPWFSSSLFPRGSQVTWGGDSPQLSWNETQARGLSEKLLDLFVGISQLILKGRSGASTVVSHKEWGLRFLTCRAQLTRPVACVIMDQLTEIECQEQNVCSWKLRGLQSRSVYNTGWCDVAYM
;
A
#
# COMPACT_ATOMS: atom_id res chain seq x y z
N MET A 1 -44.23 -0.73 -59.34
CA MET A 1 -43.16 -1.25 -60.22
C MET A 1 -41.88 -1.33 -59.38
N HIS A 2 -41.37 -2.53 -59.13
CA HIS A 2 -40.01 -2.80 -58.58
C HIS A 2 -39.12 -3.30 -59.74
N PRO A 3 -37.80 -3.52 -59.57
CA PRO A 3 -36.73 -2.77 -58.89
C PRO A 3 -35.47 -2.65 -59.81
N TRP A 4 -34.30 -2.23 -59.32
CA TRP A 4 -32.97 -2.87 -59.55
C TRP A 4 -31.90 -2.22 -58.62
N PHE A 5 -30.98 -3.06 -58.14
CA PHE A 5 -29.96 -2.85 -57.09
C PHE A 5 -28.75 -1.98 -57.52
N SER A 6 -28.03 -1.38 -56.56
CA SER A 6 -26.57 -1.63 -56.41
C SER A 6 -26.01 -1.09 -55.07
N SER A 7 -25.32 -1.96 -54.34
CA SER A 7 -24.58 -1.66 -53.10
C SER A 7 -23.12 -1.40 -53.41
N SER A 8 -22.51 -0.34 -52.87
CA SER A 8 -21.16 -0.31 -52.26
C SER A 8 -20.64 1.12 -52.08
N LEU A 9 -20.08 1.39 -50.88
CA LEU A 9 -18.72 1.89 -50.63
C LEU A 9 -18.70 2.90 -49.47
N PHE A 10 -18.29 2.43 -48.29
CA PHE A 10 -17.87 3.26 -47.16
C PHE A 10 -16.65 4.12 -47.56
N PRO A 11 -16.62 5.44 -47.29
CA PRO A 11 -15.37 6.18 -47.12
C PRO A 11 -15.06 6.21 -45.61
N ARG A 12 -14.10 5.44 -45.11
CA ARG A 12 -12.66 5.72 -45.06
C ARG A 12 -12.33 7.02 -44.28
N GLY A 13 -11.98 6.82 -43.01
CA GLY A 13 -11.00 7.60 -42.24
C GLY A 13 -11.31 9.08 -41.97
N SER A 14 -11.66 9.41 -40.73
CA SER A 14 -11.72 10.80 -40.26
C SER A 14 -10.29 11.32 -40.02
N GLN A 15 -9.81 12.21 -40.88
CA GLN A 15 -8.57 12.97 -40.65
C GLN A 15 -8.94 14.36 -40.12
N VAL A 16 -8.58 14.65 -38.87
CA VAL A 16 -8.67 16.02 -38.30
C VAL A 16 -7.32 16.68 -38.49
N THR A 17 -7.28 17.80 -39.23
CA THR A 17 -6.05 18.56 -39.51
C THR A 17 -5.87 19.66 -38.47
N TRP A 18 -4.94 19.47 -37.53
CA TRP A 18 -4.30 20.57 -36.82
C TRP A 18 -2.95 20.80 -37.49
N GLY A 19 -2.76 22.02 -38.04
CA GLY A 19 -1.50 22.42 -38.68
C GLY A 19 -0.38 22.57 -37.64
N GLY A 20 0.80 22.07 -38.00
CA GLY A 20 2.03 22.12 -37.21
C GLY A 20 2.63 20.74 -37.08
N ASP A 21 3.85 20.55 -37.59
CA ASP A 21 4.58 19.27 -37.70
C ASP A 21 4.71 18.52 -36.37
N SER A 22 3.67 17.78 -36.02
CA SER A 22 3.68 16.76 -35.01
C SER A 22 3.98 15.43 -35.72
N PRO A 23 4.91 14.60 -35.23
CA PRO A 23 5.17 13.30 -35.86
C PRO A 23 3.85 12.56 -36.01
N GLN A 24 3.43 12.30 -37.25
CA GLN A 24 2.27 11.45 -37.54
C GLN A 24 2.62 10.03 -37.10
N LEU A 25 2.34 9.73 -35.83
CA LEU A 25 2.39 8.38 -35.32
C LEU A 25 1.17 7.64 -35.91
N SER A 26 1.33 7.02 -37.08
CA SER A 26 0.27 6.18 -37.65
C SER A 26 0.20 4.88 -36.86
N TRP A 27 -0.75 4.78 -35.93
CA TRP A 27 -1.00 3.56 -35.18
C TRP A 27 -2.02 2.68 -35.92
N ASN A 28 -1.78 1.37 -35.96
CA ASN A 28 -2.82 0.44 -36.38
C ASN A 28 -3.79 0.16 -35.21
N GLU A 29 -5.07 -0.06 -35.53
CA GLU A 29 -6.13 -0.26 -34.52
C GLU A 29 -5.85 -1.45 -33.59
N THR A 30 -5.25 -2.51 -34.13
CA THR A 30 -4.89 -3.73 -33.38
C THR A 30 -3.85 -3.46 -32.30
N GLN A 31 -2.87 -2.60 -32.60
CA GLN A 31 -1.78 -2.19 -31.71
C GLN A 31 -2.30 -1.24 -30.65
N ALA A 32 -3.16 -0.29 -31.02
CA ALA A 32 -3.83 0.58 -30.07
C ALA A 32 -4.68 -0.22 -29.07
N ARG A 33 -5.42 -1.21 -29.56
CA ARG A 33 -6.24 -2.09 -28.72
C ARG A 33 -5.41 -2.95 -27.78
N GLY A 34 -4.34 -3.58 -28.27
CA GLY A 34 -3.45 -4.39 -27.43
C GLY A 34 -2.71 -3.57 -26.37
N LEU A 35 -2.36 -2.32 -26.66
CA LEU A 35 -1.79 -1.40 -25.67
C LEU A 35 -2.84 -0.95 -24.64
N SER A 36 -4.07 -0.71 -25.07
CA SER A 36 -5.18 -0.37 -24.18
C SER A 36 -5.49 -1.50 -23.21
N GLU A 37 -5.56 -2.75 -23.68
CA GLU A 37 -5.81 -3.93 -22.84
C GLU A 37 -4.69 -4.11 -21.81
N LYS A 38 -3.42 -4.01 -22.22
CA LYS A 38 -2.28 -4.04 -21.30
C LYS A 38 -2.31 -2.92 -20.26
N LEU A 39 -2.73 -1.71 -20.65
CA LEU A 39 -2.83 -0.58 -19.74
C LEU A 39 -3.95 -0.79 -18.72
N LEU A 40 -5.08 -1.36 -19.14
CA LEU A 40 -6.19 -1.71 -18.26
C LEU A 40 -5.77 -2.80 -17.25
N ASP A 41 -5.08 -3.84 -17.70
CA ASP A 41 -4.56 -4.89 -16.81
C ASP A 41 -3.58 -4.33 -15.78
N LEU A 42 -2.68 -3.43 -16.22
CA LEU A 42 -1.76 -2.74 -15.33
C LEU A 42 -2.51 -1.89 -14.30
N PHE A 43 -3.53 -1.15 -14.72
CA PHE A 43 -4.34 -0.32 -13.84
C PHE A 43 -5.10 -1.14 -12.79
N VAL A 44 -5.67 -2.28 -13.20
CA VAL A 44 -6.34 -3.22 -12.30
C VAL A 44 -5.34 -3.80 -11.30
N GLY A 45 -4.16 -4.24 -11.77
CA GLY A 45 -3.09 -4.77 -10.90
C GLY A 45 -2.62 -3.74 -9.87
N ILE A 46 -2.38 -2.50 -10.29
CA ILE A 46 -1.99 -1.40 -9.39
C ILE A 46 -3.11 -1.09 -8.39
N SER A 47 -4.38 -1.07 -8.83
CA SER A 47 -5.53 -0.83 -7.95
C SER A 47 -5.66 -1.92 -6.88
N GLN A 48 -5.45 -3.18 -7.24
CA GLN A 48 -5.43 -4.30 -6.30
C GLN A 48 -4.28 -4.18 -5.30
N LEU A 49 -3.08 -3.78 -5.74
CA LEU A 49 -1.94 -3.54 -4.86
C LEU A 49 -2.20 -2.39 -3.88
N ILE A 50 -2.83 -1.30 -4.32
CA ILE A 50 -3.19 -0.17 -3.45
C ILE A 50 -4.25 -0.58 -2.43
N LEU A 51 -5.28 -1.32 -2.85
CA LEU A 51 -6.33 -1.82 -1.94
C LEU A 51 -5.77 -2.86 -0.95
N LYS A 52 -4.85 -3.72 -1.39
CA LYS A 52 -4.14 -4.68 -0.54
C LYS A 52 -3.21 -3.98 0.45
N GLY A 53 -2.51 -2.93 0.03
CA GLY A 53 -1.65 -2.12 0.90
C GLY A 53 -2.44 -1.33 1.95
N ARG A 54 -3.65 -0.87 1.60
CA ARG A 54 -4.54 -0.10 2.49
C ARG A 54 -5.29 -0.97 3.51
N SER A 55 -5.37 -2.28 3.26
CA SER A 55 -5.91 -3.28 4.20
C SER A 55 -4.82 -3.94 5.08
N GLY A 56 -3.54 -3.55 4.91
CA GLY A 56 -2.39 -4.10 5.62
C GLY A 56 -1.86 -3.20 6.74
N ALA A 57 -2.66 -2.29 7.29
CA ALA A 57 -2.28 -1.66 8.55
C ALA A 57 -2.35 -2.74 9.63
N SER A 58 -1.19 -3.33 9.98
CA SER A 58 -1.10 -4.20 11.15
C SER A 58 -1.72 -3.47 12.33
N THR A 59 -2.74 -4.09 12.92
CA THR A 59 -3.39 -3.54 14.11
C THR A 59 -2.36 -3.50 15.23
N VAL A 60 -1.88 -2.29 15.56
CA VAL A 60 -1.04 -2.09 16.73
C VAL A 60 -1.92 -2.24 17.96
N VAL A 61 -1.62 -3.23 18.80
CA VAL A 61 -2.33 -3.42 20.07
C VAL A 61 -1.94 -2.30 21.03
N SER A 62 -2.95 -1.59 21.54
CA SER A 62 -2.71 -0.39 22.32
C SER A 62 -2.10 -0.69 23.68
N HIS A 63 -1.48 0.33 24.29
CA HIS A 63 -0.84 0.16 25.58
C HIS A 63 -1.78 -0.27 26.72
N LYS A 64 -3.05 0.06 26.57
CA LYS A 64 -4.10 -0.29 27.51
C LYS A 64 -4.52 -1.75 27.37
N GLU A 65 -4.46 -2.28 26.15
CA GLU A 65 -5.07 -3.55 25.77
C GLU A 65 -4.20 -4.75 26.15
N TRP A 66 -2.87 -4.66 25.99
CA TRP A 66 -1.93 -5.64 26.56
C TRP A 66 -1.74 -5.50 28.09
N GLY A 67 -2.32 -4.47 28.73
CA GLY A 67 -2.34 -4.30 30.18
C GLY A 67 -1.07 -3.70 30.81
N LEU A 68 -0.34 -2.84 30.10
CA LEU A 68 0.79 -2.10 30.69
C LEU A 68 0.29 -1.07 31.71
N ARG A 69 1.06 -0.89 32.79
CA ARG A 69 0.80 0.16 33.78
C ARG A 69 1.70 1.36 33.49
N PHE A 70 1.09 2.55 33.51
CA PHE A 70 1.70 3.89 33.56
C PHE A 70 2.99 4.11 32.76
N LEU A 71 2.84 4.76 31.60
CA LEU A 71 3.94 5.43 30.92
C LEU A 71 4.36 6.65 31.74
N THR A 72 5.60 6.67 32.22
CA THR A 72 6.16 7.86 32.89
C THR A 72 7.12 8.64 31.98
N CYS A 73 7.38 8.13 30.77
CA CYS A 73 8.24 8.78 29.80
C CYS A 73 7.60 10.08 29.28
N ARG A 74 8.39 11.16 29.24
CA ARG A 74 7.93 12.49 28.79
C ARG A 74 8.64 13.01 27.54
N ALA A 75 9.77 12.41 27.18
CA ALA A 75 10.52 12.81 26.00
C ALA A 75 9.71 12.48 24.73
N GLN A 76 9.62 13.45 23.82
CA GLN A 76 8.99 13.26 22.51
C GLN A 76 10.06 13.24 21.43
N LEU A 77 9.90 12.37 20.44
CA LEU A 77 10.77 12.34 19.27
C LEU A 77 10.43 13.48 18.32
N THR A 78 11.45 14.18 17.83
CA THR A 78 11.30 15.15 16.74
C THR A 78 10.89 14.41 15.47
N ARG A 79 9.81 14.86 14.84
CA ARG A 79 9.30 14.27 13.60
C ARG A 79 9.79 15.10 12.39
N PRO A 80 10.11 14.47 11.24
CA PRO A 80 10.16 13.01 11.01
C PRO A 80 11.37 12.36 11.68
N VAL A 81 11.24 11.08 12.07
CA VAL A 81 12.38 10.30 12.59
C VAL A 81 13.29 9.88 11.43
N ALA A 82 14.59 10.07 11.59
CA ALA A 82 15.58 9.84 10.52
C ALA A 82 15.99 8.36 10.35
N CYS A 83 15.83 7.55 11.41
CA CYS A 83 16.28 6.16 11.43
C CYS A 83 15.28 5.27 12.17
N VAL A 84 15.23 3.99 11.78
CA VAL A 84 14.51 2.93 12.49
C VAL A 84 15.56 1.90 12.91
N ILE A 85 15.57 1.56 14.21
CA ILE A 85 16.45 0.53 14.77
C ILE A 85 15.58 -0.70 15.00
N MET A 86 15.99 -1.84 14.45
CA MET A 86 15.32 -3.13 14.69
C MET A 86 16.15 -3.94 15.67
N ASP A 87 15.48 -4.47 16.69
CA ASP A 87 16.09 -5.36 17.68
C ASP A 87 15.26 -6.64 17.80
N GLN A 88 15.93 -7.78 17.98
CA GLN A 88 15.28 -9.08 18.12
C GLN A 88 15.36 -9.56 19.56
N LEU A 89 14.18 -9.76 20.15
CA LEU A 89 14.06 -10.13 21.56
C LEU A 89 13.89 -11.63 21.70
N THR A 90 15.01 -12.34 21.75
CA THR A 90 15.04 -13.81 21.82
C THR A 90 14.35 -14.36 23.07
N GLU A 91 14.29 -13.61 24.18
CA GLU A 91 13.59 -14.02 25.41
C GLU A 91 12.04 -13.96 25.31
N ILE A 92 11.49 -13.33 24.27
CA ILE A 92 10.06 -12.93 24.22
C ILE A 92 9.31 -13.57 23.05
N GLU A 93 9.67 -14.79 22.66
CA GLU A 93 8.98 -15.51 21.59
C GLU A 93 7.53 -15.87 21.98
N CYS A 94 6.57 -15.53 21.13
CA CYS A 94 5.16 -15.82 21.34
C CYS A 94 4.40 -15.75 20.01
N GLN A 95 3.26 -16.44 19.92
CA GLN A 95 2.39 -16.44 18.74
C GLN A 95 0.99 -15.92 19.07
N GLU A 96 0.46 -16.32 20.23
CA GLU A 96 -0.86 -15.92 20.69
C GLU A 96 -0.82 -14.56 21.41
N GLN A 97 -1.79 -13.70 21.11
CA GLN A 97 -1.87 -12.33 21.64
C GLN A 97 -1.84 -12.28 23.17
N ASN A 98 -2.51 -13.21 23.84
CA ASN A 98 -2.56 -13.27 25.30
C ASN A 98 -1.19 -13.64 25.91
N VAL A 99 -0.46 -14.57 25.28
CA VAL A 99 0.89 -14.99 25.66
C VAL A 99 1.86 -13.84 25.44
N CYS A 100 1.81 -13.20 24.27
CA CYS A 100 2.63 -12.02 23.96
C CYS A 100 2.38 -10.89 24.96
N SER A 101 1.12 -10.57 25.24
CA SER A 101 0.75 -9.54 26.21
C SER A 101 1.27 -9.88 27.61
N TRP A 102 1.20 -11.15 28.03
CA TRP A 102 1.73 -11.57 29.32
C TRP A 102 3.26 -11.44 29.40
N LYS A 103 3.99 -11.87 28.37
CA LYS A 103 5.45 -11.74 28.32
C LYS A 103 5.88 -10.26 28.31
N LEU A 104 5.21 -9.42 27.53
CA LEU A 104 5.50 -7.98 27.44
C LEU A 104 5.24 -7.26 28.78
N ARG A 105 4.23 -7.66 29.55
CA ARG A 105 4.06 -7.16 30.94
C ARG A 105 5.19 -7.56 31.87
N GLY A 106 5.71 -8.79 31.74
CA GLY A 106 6.87 -9.26 32.50
C GLY A 106 8.12 -8.45 32.18
N LEU A 107 8.33 -8.17 30.89
CA LEU A 107 9.40 -7.29 30.43
C LEU A 107 9.23 -5.87 30.99
N GLN A 108 8.05 -5.27 30.87
CA GLN A 108 7.80 -3.92 31.39
C GLN A 108 8.12 -3.85 32.89
N SER A 109 7.68 -4.86 33.65
CA SER A 109 7.96 -4.94 35.08
C SER A 109 9.47 -4.98 35.35
N ARG A 110 10.23 -5.76 34.56
CA ARG A 110 11.69 -5.84 34.68
C ARG A 110 12.36 -4.50 34.35
N SER A 111 11.98 -3.85 33.24
CA SER A 111 12.53 -2.54 32.85
C SER A 111 12.29 -1.46 33.91
N VAL A 112 11.08 -1.41 34.48
CA VAL A 112 10.72 -0.41 35.48
C VAL A 112 11.39 -0.70 36.82
N TYR A 113 11.23 -1.91 37.36
CA TYR A 113 11.66 -2.20 38.74
C TYR A 113 13.13 -2.61 38.87
N ASN A 114 13.73 -3.21 37.85
CA ASN A 114 15.14 -3.65 37.93
C ASN A 114 16.09 -2.63 37.29
N THR A 115 15.67 -1.97 36.20
CA THR A 115 16.52 -1.02 35.46
C THR A 115 16.20 0.44 35.77
N GLY A 116 15.02 0.74 36.34
CA GLY A 116 14.60 2.10 36.67
C GLY A 116 14.13 2.91 35.44
N TRP A 117 13.76 2.24 34.35
CA TRP A 117 13.24 2.90 33.16
C TRP A 117 11.79 3.34 33.31
N CYS A 118 11.39 4.33 32.52
CA CYS A 118 10.03 4.90 32.56
C CYS A 118 8.99 4.08 31.78
N ASP A 119 9.44 3.16 30.92
CA ASP A 119 8.68 2.15 30.18
C ASP A 119 9.65 1.08 29.61
N VAL A 120 9.14 0.15 28.78
CA VAL A 120 9.97 -0.67 27.88
C VAL A 120 10.74 0.21 26.88
N ALA A 121 11.97 -0.17 26.50
CA ALA A 121 12.78 0.64 25.57
C ALA A 121 12.35 0.56 24.11
N TYR A 122 11.53 -0.43 23.76
CA TYR A 122 11.08 -0.70 22.41
C TYR A 122 9.56 -0.88 22.42
N MET A 123 8.94 -0.44 21.32
CA MET A 123 7.52 -0.60 21.02
C MET A 123 7.35 -1.37 19.73
#